data_AF-A0A534VIK0-F1
#
_entry.id   AF-A0A534VIK0-F1
#
_cell.length_a   1.000
_cell.length_b   1.000
_cell.length_c   1.000
_cell.angle_alpha   90.00
_cell.angle_beta   90.00
_cell.angle_gamma   90.00
#
_symmetry.space_group_name_H-M   'P 1'
#
loop_
_entity.id
_entity.type
_entity.pdbx_description
1 polymer ?
#
loop_
_entity_poly.entity_id
_entity_poly.type
_entity_poly.pdbx_seq_one_letter_code
_entity_poly.pdbx_strand_id
1 'polypeptide(L)' 'MTVDTNIGTARKAYDRVEVPAPGGGTRSLTPNQFETLPLRERVSFLIEGTAQFFLDGRPISPSEAMRT' A
#
# COMPACT_ATOMS: atom_id res chain seq x y z
N MET A 1 29.64 12.82 -11.65
CA MET A 1 28.52 13.29 -10.80
C MET A 1 27.46 12.21 -10.88
N THR A 2 27.59 11.19 -10.05
CA THR A 2 26.70 10.03 -10.04
C THR A 2 25.49 10.42 -9.21
N VAL A 3 24.32 10.44 -9.84
CA VAL A 3 23.06 10.60 -9.13
C VAL A 3 22.80 9.24 -8.49
N ASP A 4 23.34 9.04 -7.29
CA ASP A 4 22.89 7.98 -6.39
C ASP A 4 21.47 8.35 -5.99
N THR A 5 20.51 8.01 -6.86
CA THR A 5 19.12 7.90 -6.43
C THR A 5 19.10 6.71 -5.48
N ASN A 6 19.42 6.99 -4.22
CA ASN A 6 18.97 6.22 -3.08
C ASN A 6 17.44 6.23 -3.19
N ILE A 7 16.88 5.32 -4.00
CA ILE A 7 15.51 4.86 -3.83
C ILE A 7 15.58 4.05 -2.55
N GLY A 8 15.70 4.79 -1.44
CA GLY A 8 15.63 4.23 -0.12
C GLY A 8 14.36 3.42 -0.13
N THR A 9 14.48 2.16 0.27
CA THR A 9 13.37 1.40 0.81
C THR A 9 12.80 2.24 1.96
N ALA A 10 11.99 3.25 1.63
CA ALA A 10 11.29 4.08 2.58
C ALA A 10 10.46 3.08 3.34
N ARG A 11 10.85 2.84 4.60
CA ARG A 11 10.24 1.85 5.45
C ARG A 11 8.79 2.28 5.57
N LYS A 12 7.91 1.61 4.83
CA LYS A 12 6.51 2.01 4.74
C LYS A 12 5.94 2.00 6.15
N ALA A 13 5.07 2.96 6.42
CA ALA A 13 4.39 3.06 7.71
C ALA A 13 3.34 1.95 7.92
N TYR A 14 3.28 0.95 7.05
CA TYR A 14 2.38 -0.20 7.10
C TYR A 14 3.11 -1.48 6.65
N ASP A 15 2.68 -2.63 7.14
CA ASP A 15 3.24 -3.96 6.81
C ASP A 15 2.28 -4.83 5.97
N ARG A 16 1.00 -4.46 5.93
CA ARG A 16 -0.06 -5.17 5.22
C ARG A 16 -1.13 -4.20 4.75
N VAL A 17 -1.70 -4.46 3.59
CA VAL A 17 -2.90 -3.80 3.09
C VAL A 17 -3.91 -4.83 2.61
N GLU A 18 -5.18 -4.63 2.91
CA GLU A 18 -6.28 -5.43 2.38
C GLU A 18 -7.03 -4.63 1.33
N VAL A 19 -7.26 -5.24 0.17
CA VAL A 19 -7.98 -4.64 -0.97
C VAL A 19 -8.98 -5.63 -1.54
N PRO A 20 -10.01 -5.17 -2.29
CA PRO A 20 -10.91 -6.06 -3.01
C PRO A 20 -10.16 -7.03 -3.94
N ALA A 21 -10.58 -8.29 -3.94
CA ALA A 21 -10.10 -9.29 -4.88
C ALA A 21 -10.95 -9.27 -6.17
N PRO A 22 -10.37 -9.54 -7.36
CA PRO A 22 -11.11 -9.54 -8.63
C PRO A 22 -12.29 -10.53 -8.71
N GLY A 23 -12.27 -11.58 -7.87
CA GLY A 23 -13.33 -12.59 -7.79
C GLY A 23 -14.34 -12.37 -6.65
N GLY A 24 -14.31 -11.20 -6.02
CA GLY A 24 -15.06 -10.92 -4.79
C GLY A 24 -14.27 -11.26 -3.52
N GLY A 25 -14.67 -10.64 -2.41
CA GLY A 25 -13.94 -10.71 -1.14
C GLY A 25 -12.73 -9.78 -1.08
N THR A 26 -11.87 -10.00 -0.09
CA THR A 26 -10.65 -9.22 0.14
C THR A 26 -9.40 -10.08 -0.01
N ARG A 27 -8.31 -9.46 -0.45
CA ARG A 27 -6.98 -10.07 -0.47
C ARG A 27 -6.01 -9.22 0.35
N SER A 28 -5.18 -9.86 1.15
CA SER A 28 -4.10 -9.21 1.89
C SER A 28 -2.83 -9.19 1.06
N LEU A 29 -2.17 -8.04 1.00
CA LEU A 29 -0.95 -7.79 0.24
C LEU A 29 0.11 -7.17 1.16
N THR A 30 1.38 -7.49 0.93
CA THR A 30 2.50 -6.73 1.49
C THR A 30 2.65 -5.38 0.76
N PRO A 31 3.37 -4.40 1.31
CA PRO A 31 3.61 -3.12 0.63
C PRO A 31 4.20 -3.31 -0.78
N ASN A 32 5.17 -4.21 -0.92
CA ASN A 32 5.79 -4.50 -2.22
C ASN A 32 4.76 -5.08 -3.21
N GLN A 33 3.93 -6.02 -2.77
CA GLN A 33 2.88 -6.59 -3.63
C GLN A 33 1.85 -5.53 -4.03
N PHE A 34 1.45 -4.66 -3.11
CA PHE A 34 0.55 -3.56 -3.41
C PHE A 34 1.15 -2.63 -4.46
N GLU A 35 2.44 -2.28 -4.33
CA GLU A 35 3.13 -1.41 -5.29
C GLU A 35 3.32 -2.01 -6.68
N THR A 36 3.36 -3.34 -6.80
CA THR A 36 3.37 -4.02 -8.10
C THR A 36 2.04 -3.97 -8.83
N LEU A 37 0.94 -3.60 -8.15
CA LEU A 37 -0.35 -3.42 -8.81
C LEU A 37 -0.31 -2.24 -9.79
N PRO A 38 -1.09 -2.31 -10.88
CA PRO A 38 -1.25 -1.18 -11.80
C PRO A 38 -1.58 0.10 -11.03
N LEU A 39 -0.95 1.22 -11.40
CA LEU A 39 -1.14 2.50 -10.70
C LEU A 39 -2.63 2.88 -10.61
N ARG A 40 -3.38 2.64 -11.69
CA ARG A 40 -4.83 2.88 -11.73
C ARG A 40 -5.58 2.08 -10.66
N GLU A 41 -5.24 0.81 -10.47
CA GLU A 41 -5.85 -0.04 -9.44
C GLU A 41 -5.56 0.51 -8.03
N ARG A 42 -4.28 0.81 -7.75
CA ARG A 42 -3.89 1.38 -6.45
C ARG A 42 -4.65 2.68 -6.15
N VAL A 43 -4.72 3.57 -7.11
CA VAL A 43 -5.42 4.86 -6.97
C VAL A 43 -6.92 4.65 -6.78
N SER A 44 -7.55 3.74 -7.52
CA SER A 44 -8.96 3.38 -7.30
C SER A 44 -9.21 2.91 -5.88
N PHE A 45 -8.40 1.98 -5.34
CA PHE A 45 -8.58 1.50 -3.97
C PHE A 45 -8.47 2.60 -2.91
N LEU A 46 -7.59 3.58 -3.14
CA LEU A 46 -7.40 4.72 -2.24
C LEU A 46 -8.56 5.72 -2.31
N ILE A 47 -9.01 6.08 -3.52
CA ILE A 47 -10.09 7.06 -3.73
C ILE A 47 -11.43 6.49 -3.27
N GLU A 48 -11.69 5.21 -3.57
CA GLU A 48 -12.94 4.53 -3.19
C GLU A 48 -12.97 4.14 -1.70
N GLY A 49 -11.85 4.30 -0.98
CA GLY A 49 -11.75 3.94 0.44
C GLY A 49 -11.85 2.43 0.70
N THR A 50 -11.51 1.60 -0.29
CA THR A 50 -11.59 0.14 -0.21
C THR A 50 -10.28 -0.52 0.19
N ALA A 51 -9.20 0.25 0.32
CA ALA A 51 -7.93 -0.19 0.91
C ALA A 51 -7.93 0.01 2.43
N GLN A 52 -7.70 -1.08 3.18
CA GLN A 52 -7.46 -1.04 4.63
C GLN A 52 -5.99 -1.32 4.92
N PHE A 53 -5.30 -0.38 5.55
CA PHE A 53 -3.89 -0.51 5.90
C PHE A 53 -3.71 -1.02 7.33
N PHE A 54 -2.64 -1.76 7.58
CA PHE A 54 -2.29 -2.30 8.89
C PHE A 54 -0.80 -2.13 9.21
N LEU A 55 -0.53 -1.95 10.50
CA LEU A 55 0.80 -1.99 11.10
C LEU A 55 0.74 -2.84 12.37
N ASP A 56 1.58 -3.86 12.48
CA ASP A 56 1.61 -4.83 13.59
C ASP A 56 0.21 -5.41 13.89
N GLY A 57 -0.56 -5.68 12.82
CA GLY A 57 -1.92 -6.21 12.91
C GLY A 57 -3.01 -5.20 13.30
N ARG A 58 -2.66 -3.93 13.53
CA ARG A 58 -3.62 -2.86 13.86
C ARG A 58 -4.01 -2.07 12.61
N PRO A 59 -5.31 -1.81 12.38
CA PRO A 59 -5.71 -0.94 11.28
C PRO A 59 -5.20 0.48 11.51
N ILE A 60 -4.65 1.10 10.47
CA ILE A 60 -4.21 2.49 10.47
C ILE A 60 -4.91 3.27 9.35
N SER A 61 -4.93 4.59 9.45
CA SER A 61 -5.51 5.44 8.40
C SER A 61 -4.63 5.45 7.14
N PRO A 62 -5.22 5.69 5.94
CA PRO A 62 -4.44 5.90 4.73
C PRO A 62 -3.40 7.02 4.87
N SER A 63 -3.71 8.10 5.58
CA SER A 63 -2.77 9.20 5.82
C SER A 63 -1.56 8.76 6.64
N GLU A 64 -1.74 7.87 7.62
CA GLU A 64 -0.62 7.28 8.38
C GLU A 64 0.20 6.34 7.51
N ALA A 65 -0.46 5.47 6.72
CA ALA A 65 0.20 4.52 5.83
C ALA A 65 1.07 5.18 4.74
N MET A 66 0.68 6.39 4.31
CA MET A 66 1.37 7.17 3.27
C MET A 66 2.45 8.10 3.82
N ARG A 67 2.69 8.13 5.14
CA ARG A 67 3.76 8.92 5.73
C ARG A 67 5.12 8.31 5.34
N THR A 68 5.98 9.10 4.70
CA THR A 68 7.35 8.72 4.27
C THR A 68 8.39 9.15 5.28
#